data_AF-A0A963GRE7-F1
#
_entry.id   AF-A0A963GRE7-F1
#
_cell.length_a   1.000
_cell.length_b   1.000
_cell.length_c   1.000
_cell.angle_alpha   90.00
_cell.angle_beta   90.00
_cell.angle_gamma   90.00
#
_symmetry.space_group_name_H-M   'P 1'
#
loop_
_entity.id
_entity.type
_entity.pdbx_description
1 polymer ?
#
loop_
_entity_poly.entity_id
_entity_poly.type
_entity_poly.pdbx_seq_one_letter_code
_entity_poly.pdbx_strand_id
1 'polypeptide(L)' 'MHVLILGSGVIGTTMAYYMARDGHRVTVVDRQPGPALET' A
#
# COMPACT_ATOMS: atom_id res chain seq x y z
N MET A 1 11.04 9.16 -5.40
CA MET A 1 11.33 7.71 -5.47
C MET A 1 10.06 6.98 -5.89
N HIS A 2 10.15 5.81 -6.54
CA HIS A 2 9.00 4.95 -6.83
C HIS A 2 9.05 3.73 -5.91
N VAL A 3 8.00 3.54 -5.11
CA VAL A 3 7.91 2.47 -4.12
C VAL A 3 6.78 1.50 -4.51
N LEU A 4 7.09 0.20 -4.50
CA LEU A 4 6.12 -0.88 -4.66
C LEU A 4 5.85 -1.52 -3.30
N ILE A 5 4.57 -1.61 -2.93
CA ILE A 5 4.12 -2.28 -1.70
C ILE A 5 3.29 -3.49 -2.11
N LEU A 6 3.65 -4.66 -1.59
CA LEU A 6 2.90 -5.91 -1.77
C LEU A 6 2.06 -6.18 -0.53
N GLY A 7 0.74 -6.10 -0.69
CA GLY A 7 -0.24 -6.22 0.38
C GLY A 7 -0.83 -4.88 0.82
N SER A 8 -2.14 -4.85 0.98
CA SER A 8 -2.97 -3.71 1.39
C SER A 8 -3.61 -3.92 2.76
N GLY A 9 -3.00 -4.74 3.61
CA GLY A 9 -3.32 -4.80 5.04
C GLY A 9 -2.97 -3.50 5.79
N VAL A 10 -3.17 -3.50 7.10
CA VAL A 10 -2.97 -2.31 7.96
C VAL A 10 -1.60 -1.67 7.77
N ILE A 11 -0.54 -2.48 7.75
CA ILE A 11 0.83 -1.98 7.59
C ILE A 11 1.04 -1.41 6.17
N GLY A 12 0.60 -2.13 5.14
CA GLY A 12 0.79 -1.72 3.75
C GLY A 12 0.09 -0.41 3.41
N THR A 13 -1.16 -0.26 3.85
CA THR A 13 -1.93 0.99 3.66
C THR A 13 -1.35 2.15 4.47
N THR A 14 -0.89 1.91 5.70
CA THR A 14 -0.23 2.92 6.53
C THR A 14 1.06 3.42 5.87
N MET A 15 1.91 2.51 5.39
CA MET A 15 3.14 2.86 4.67
C MET A 15 2.83 3.61 3.37
N ALA A 16 1.86 3.14 2.58
CA ALA A 16 1.47 3.80 1.35
C ALA A 16 1.01 5.25 1.59
N TYR A 17 0.21 5.47 2.64
CA TYR A 17 -0.27 6.79 3.01
C TYR A 17 0.87 7.75 3.34
N TYR A 18 1.77 7.38 4.26
CA TYR A 18 2.85 8.26 4.67
C TYR A 18 3.87 8.49 3.55
N MET A 19 4.21 7.46 2.77
CA MET A 19 5.12 7.61 1.64
C MET A 19 4.54 8.48 0.52
N ALA A 20 3.24 8.37 0.23
CA ALA A 20 2.59 9.25 -0.73
C ALA A 20 2.59 10.70 -0.24
N ARG A 21 2.36 10.92 1.06
CA ARG A 21 2.39 12.25 1.68
C ARG A 21 3.79 12.88 1.65
N ASP A 22 4.83 12.07 1.76
CA ASP A 22 6.24 12.51 1.65
C ASP A 22 6.68 12.74 0.18
N GLY A 23 5.74 12.65 -0.78
CA GLY A 23 5.98 12.96 -2.19
C GLY A 23 6.55 11.78 -2.99
N HIS A 24 6.49 10.56 -2.46
CA HIS A 24 6.88 9.37 -3.22
C HIS A 24 5.74 8.91 -4.13
N ARG A 25 6.09 8.42 -5.32
CA ARG A 25 5.15 7.68 -6.16
C ARG A 25 5.01 6.29 -5.58
N VAL A 26 3.81 5.90 -5.18
CA VAL A 26 3.55 4.60 -4.56
C VAL A 26 2.63 3.77 -5.45
N THR A 27 2.95 2.50 -5.63
CA THR A 27 2.07 1.51 -6.23
C THR A 27 1.83 0.42 -5.18
N VAL A 28 0.56 0.15 -4.87
CA VAL A 28 0.17 -0.94 -3.98
C VAL A 28 -0.44 -2.04 -4.83
N VAL A 29 -0.01 -3.28 -4.61
CA VAL A 29 -0.58 -4.46 -5.24
C VAL A 29 -1.05 -5.40 -4.14
N ASP A 30 -2.32 -5.78 -4.18
CA ASP A 30 -2.87 -6.82 -3.32
C ASP A 30 -3.38 -7.98 -4.19
N ARG A 31 -3.45 -9.18 -3.62
CA ARG A 31 -4.06 -10.35 -4.27
C ARG A 31 -5.58 -10.25 -4.28
N GLN A 32 -6.17 -9.55 -3.31
CA GLN A 32 -7.59 -9.34 -3.17
C GLN A 32 -8.02 -8.06 -3.89
N PRO A 33 -9.29 -7.94 -4.31
CA PRO A 33 -9.80 -6.74 -4.97
C PRO A 33 -9.87 -5.51 -4.04
N GLY A 34 -9.71 -5.71 -2.73
CA GLY A 34 -9.74 -4.67 -1.73
C GLY A 34 -8.95 -5.04 -0.47
N PRO A 35 -8.67 -4.05 0.40
CA PRO A 35 -7.90 -4.26 1.61
C PRO A 35 -8.64 -5.12 2.64
N ALA A 36 -7.87 -5.87 3.43
CA ALA A 36 -8.36 -6.67 4.55
C ALA A 36 -9.41 -7.75 4.19
N LEU A 37 -9.40 -8.28 2.97
CA LEU A 37 -10.32 -9.34 2.53
C LEU A 37 -9.75 -10.76 2.67
N GLU A 38 -8.66 -10.94 3.41
CA GLU A 38 -7.97 -12.24 3.54
C GLU A 38 -8.38 -13.00 4.82
N THR A 39 -8.97 -12.31 5.80
CA THR A 39 -9.45 -12.84 7.11
C THR A 39 -10.56 -11.95 7.65
#